data_AF-A0A836FDR1-F1
#
_entry.id   AF-A0A836FDR1-F1
#
_cell.length_a   1.000
_cell.length_b   1.000
_cell.length_c   1.000
_cell.angle_alpha   90.00
_cell.angle_beta   90.00
_cell.angle_gamma   90.00
#
_symmetry.space_group_name_H-M   'P 1'
#
loop_
_entity.id
_entity.type
_entity.pdbx_description
1 polymer ?
#
loop_
_entity_poly.entity_id
_entity_poly.type
_entity_poly.pdbx_seq_one_letter_code
_entity_poly.pdbx_strand_id
1 'polypeptide(L)'
;MTKFNEFRYELLPHPAYLPDLAPCDYFLFPNLKKWFGKKRFITREQLIAETEAYFEGLDKSYYSDGLKKLKNRWIKCIELKEDCVEK
;
A
#
# COMPACT_ATOMS: atom_id res chain seq x y z
N MET A 1 14.14 17.11 6.37
CA MET A 1 12.90 17.16 7.20
C MET A 1 12.13 18.47 7.07
N THR A 2 12.60 19.44 6.27
CA THR A 2 12.05 20.82 6.26
C THR A 2 10.68 20.94 5.61
N LYS A 3 10.44 20.24 4.48
CA LYS A 3 9.16 20.35 3.74
C LYS A 3 7.94 19.75 4.46
N PHE A 4 8.07 18.63 5.19
CA PHE A 4 6.91 18.04 5.88
C PHE A 4 6.38 18.93 7.01
N ASN A 5 7.29 19.62 7.70
CA ASN A 5 6.96 20.57 8.75
C ASN A 5 6.23 21.81 8.21
N GLU A 6 6.58 22.28 7.00
CA GLU A 6 5.87 23.40 6.34
C GLU A 6 4.40 23.06 6.09
N PHE A 7 4.10 21.82 5.70
CA PHE A 7 2.72 21.34 5.48
C PHE A 7 2.03 20.81 6.74
N ARG A 8 2.69 20.86 7.91
CA ARG A 8 2.19 20.33 9.19
C ARG A 8 1.80 18.84 9.13
N TYR A 9 2.50 18.06 8.31
CA TYR A 9 2.31 16.61 8.31
C TYR A 9 3.09 15.97 9.45
N GLU A 10 2.43 15.06 10.16
CA GLU A 10 3.09 14.16 11.10
C GLU A 10 3.72 13.00 10.33
N LEU A 11 5.02 12.79 10.54
CA LEU A 11 5.72 11.65 9.97
C LEU A 11 5.59 10.45 10.92
N LEU A 12 4.84 9.44 10.51
CA LEU A 12 4.75 8.20 11.27
C LEU A 12 6.06 7.40 11.17
N PRO A 13 6.58 6.86 12.28
CA PRO A 13 7.76 6.02 12.25
C PRO A 13 7.48 4.74 11.45
N HIS A 14 8.29 4.48 10.43
CA HIS A 14 8.24 3.25 9.66
C HIS A 14 9.55 2.49 9.84
N PRO A 15 9.52 1.26 10.39
CA PRO A 15 10.72 0.46 10.53
C PRO A 15 11.24 -0.02 9.16
N ALA A 16 12.55 -0.20 9.03
CA ALA A 16 13.18 -0.60 7.78
C ALA A 16 12.74 -2.01 7.34
N TYR A 17 12.63 -2.21 6.02
CA TYR A 17 12.34 -3.52 5.39
C TYR A 17 11.06 -4.23 5.86
N LEU A 18 10.04 -3.48 6.29
CA LEU A 18 8.75 -4.03 6.73
C LEU A 18 7.60 -3.74 5.75
N PRO A 19 7.58 -4.37 4.57
CA PRO A 19 6.50 -4.19 3.59
C PRO A 19 5.13 -4.61 4.15
N ASP A 20 5.12 -5.54 5.11
CA ASP A 20 3.91 -5.97 5.80
C ASP A 20 3.23 -4.88 6.63
N LEU A 21 3.91 -3.76 6.90
CA LEU A 21 3.37 -2.60 7.58
C LEU A 21 2.99 -1.46 6.64
N ALA A 22 3.35 -1.53 5.36
CA ALA A 22 3.00 -0.53 4.36
C ALA A 22 1.67 -0.92 3.66
N PRO A 23 0.58 -0.15 3.82
CA PRO A 23 -0.71 -0.46 3.19
C PRO A 23 -0.64 -0.57 1.66
N CYS A 24 0.29 0.15 1.03
CA CYS A 24 0.54 0.02 -0.39
C CYS A 24 1.05 -1.38 -0.76
N ASP A 25 2.01 -1.90 0.00
CA ASP A 25 2.69 -3.16 -0.31
C ASP A 25 1.85 -4.38 0.05
N TYR A 26 1.20 -4.40 1.22
CA TYR A 26 0.44 -5.58 1.63
C TYR A 26 -0.99 -5.63 1.09
N PHE A 27 -1.54 -4.50 0.61
CA PHE A 27 -2.95 -4.42 0.19
C PHE A 27 -3.13 -3.82 -1.20
N LEU A 28 -2.65 -2.61 -1.46
CA LEU A 28 -2.94 -1.91 -2.71
C LEU A 28 -2.33 -2.61 -3.93
N PHE A 29 -1.02 -2.79 -3.94
CA PHE A 29 -0.27 -3.35 -5.06
C PHE A 29 -0.59 -4.81 -5.36
N PRO A 30 -0.79 -5.70 -4.37
CA PRO A 30 -1.22 -7.07 -4.65
C PRO A 30 -2.55 -7.14 -5.39
N ASN A 31 -3.51 -6.28 -5.04
CA ASN A 31 -4.82 -6.23 -5.69
C ASN A 31 -4.73 -5.59 -7.08
N LEU A 32 -3.94 -4.52 -7.23
CA LEU A 32 -3.64 -3.92 -8.54
C LEU A 32 -2.94 -4.93 -9.48
N LYS A 33 -1.98 -5.70 -8.95
CA LYS A 33 -1.29 -6.75 -9.72
C LYS A 33 -2.25 -7.84 -10.18
N LYS A 34 -3.24 -8.22 -9.34
CA LYS A 34 -4.30 -9.15 -9.75
C LYS A 34 -5.16 -8.58 -10.87
N TRP A 35 -5.51 -7.29 -10.80
CA TRP A 35 -6.25 -6.60 -11.87
C TRP A 35 -5.48 -6.62 -13.20
N PHE A 36 -4.16 -6.42 -13.15
CA PHE A 36 -3.29 -6.47 -14.32
C PHE A 36 -2.91 -7.88 -14.77
N GLY A 37 -3.15 -8.92 -13.95
CA GLY A 37 -2.56 -10.26 -14.09
C GLY A 37 -2.85 -11.02 -15.39
N LYS A 38 -3.64 -10.46 -16.31
CA LYS A 38 -3.96 -11.03 -17.62
C LYS A 38 -3.91 -10.01 -18.77
N LYS A 39 -3.45 -8.78 -18.49
CA LYS A 39 -3.42 -7.67 -19.44
C LYS A 39 -1.99 -7.48 -19.95
N ARG A 40 -1.84 -7.26 -21.25
CA ARG A 40 -0.58 -6.82 -21.87
C ARG A 40 -0.78 -5.39 -22.34
N PHE A 41 0.06 -4.49 -21.87
CA PHE A 41 0.05 -3.09 -22.29
C PHE A 41 1.17 -2.89 -23.31
N ILE A 42 0.83 -2.34 -24.47
CA ILE A 42 1.79 -2.07 -25.55
C ILE A 42 2.40 -0.67 -25.36
N THR A 43 1.60 0.26 -24.84
CA THR A 43 2.02 1.65 -24.62
C THR A 43 1.83 2.06 -23.17
N ARG A 44 2.52 3.14 -22.78
CA ARG A 44 2.41 3.73 -21.45
C ARG A 44 1.01 4.28 -21.20
N GLU A 45 0.39 4.86 -22.21
CA GLU A 45 -0.94 5.48 -22.13
C GLU A 45 -2.01 4.42 -21.82
N GLN A 46 -1.90 3.23 -22.41
CA GLN A 46 -2.79 2.10 -22.07
C GLN A 46 -2.64 1.68 -20.61
N LEU A 47 -1.40 1.60 -20.11
CA LEU A 47 -1.13 1.28 -18.71
C LEU A 47 -1.71 2.34 -17.77
N ILE A 48 -1.53 3.63 -18.08
CA ILE A 48 -2.06 4.74 -17.29
C ILE A 48 -3.59 4.68 -17.26
N ALA A 49 -4.24 4.60 -18.42
CA ALA A 49 -5.71 4.56 -18.51
C ALA A 49 -6.30 3.36 -17.76
N GLU A 50 -5.67 2.19 -17.84
CA GLU A 50 -6.11 1.01 -17.08
C GLU A 50 -5.89 1.15 -15.57
N THR A 51 -4.83 1.84 -15.17
CA THR A 51 -4.57 2.16 -13.76
C THR A 51 -5.61 3.13 -13.22
N GLU A 52 -5.94 4.17 -13.98
CA GLU A 52 -6.99 5.15 -13.64
C GLU A 52 -8.35 4.46 -13.52
N ALA A 53 -8.73 3.65 -14.51
CA ALA A 53 -9.98 2.89 -14.49
C ALA A 53 -10.09 1.96 -13.27
N TYR A 54 -8.97 1.32 -12.86
CA TYR A 54 -8.94 0.54 -11.63
C TYR A 54 -9.27 1.39 -10.40
N PHE A 55 -8.61 2.54 -10.23
CA PHE A 55 -8.81 3.37 -9.05
C PHE A 55 -10.16 4.09 -9.02
N GLU A 56 -10.70 4.47 -10.19
CA GLU A 56 -12.04 5.05 -10.33
C GLU A 56 -13.15 4.04 -9.95
N GLY A 57 -12.91 2.75 -10.19
CA GLY A 57 -13.84 1.68 -9.83
C GLY A 57 -13.86 1.30 -8.35
N LEU A 58 -12.94 1.83 -7.53
CA LEU A 58 -12.84 1.48 -6.11
C LEU A 58 -13.65 2.44 -5.24
N ASP A 59 -14.53 1.86 -4.41
CA ASP A 59 -15.26 2.64 -3.41
C ASP A 59 -14.34 3.13 -2.28
N LYS A 60 -14.73 4.20 -1.59
CA LYS A 60 -13.99 4.74 -0.43
C LYS A 60 -13.79 3.68 0.67
N SER A 61 -14.75 2.77 0.85
CA SER A 61 -14.65 1.66 1.80
C SER A 61 -13.45 0.76 1.54
N TYR A 62 -13.07 0.54 0.28
CA TYR A 62 -11.91 -0.29 -0.10
C TYR A 62 -10.62 0.20 0.55
N TYR A 63 -10.35 1.51 0.47
CA TYR A 63 -9.17 2.11 1.10
C TYR A 63 -9.24 2.04 2.62
N SER A 64 -10.43 2.30 3.18
CA SER A 64 -10.65 2.20 4.62
C SER A 64 -10.40 0.79 5.16
N ASP A 65 -10.76 -0.24 4.39
CA ASP A 65 -10.59 -1.64 4.77
C ASP A 65 -9.12 -2.06 4.70
N GLY A 66 -8.36 -1.54 3.74
CA GLY A 66 -6.91 -1.64 3.72
C GLY A 66 -6.30 -1.06 5.00
N LEU A 67 -6.67 0.17 5.35
CA LEU A 67 -6.16 0.86 6.54
C LEU A 67 -6.56 0.18 7.86
N LYS A 68 -7.79 -0.32 7.99
CA LYS A 68 -8.23 -1.05 9.20
C LYS A 68 -7.37 -2.28 9.49
N LYS A 69 -6.84 -2.94 8.45
CA LYS A 69 -5.94 -4.10 8.60
C LYS A 69 -4.57 -3.72 9.18
N LEU A 70 -4.16 -2.45 9.09
CA LEU A 70 -2.89 -1.96 9.62
C LEU A 70 -2.79 -2.20 11.14
N LYS A 71 -3.88 -1.96 11.89
CA LYS A 71 -3.91 -2.17 13.34
C LYS A 71 -3.57 -3.61 13.72
N ASN A 72 -4.20 -4.58 13.06
CA ASN A 72 -3.97 -6.00 13.32
C ASN A 72 -2.53 -6.42 12.95
N ARG A 73 -2.00 -5.85 11.87
CA ARG A 73 -0.62 -6.07 11.43
C ARG A 73 0.40 -5.50 12.40
N TRP A 74 0.15 -4.32 12.99
CA TRP A 74 0.98 -3.76 14.05
C TRP A 74 1.00 -4.65 15.30
N ILE A 75 -0.17 -5.12 15.75
CA ILE A 75 -0.25 -6.03 16.92
C ILE A 75 0.56 -7.29 16.63
N LYS A 76 0.37 -7.91 15.47
CA LYS A 76 1.11 -9.11 15.06
C LYS A 76 2.63 -8.85 14.99
N CYS A 77 3.06 -7.70 14.49
CA CYS A 77 4.48 -7.32 14.45
C CYS A 77 5.09 -7.16 15.85
N ILE A 78 4.32 -6.65 16.82
CA ILE A 78 4.76 -6.52 18.21
C ILE A 78 4.85 -7.89 18.87
N GLU A 79 3.88 -8.77 18.64
CA GLU A 79 3.83 -10.13 19.19
C GLU A 79 4.96 -11.02 18.64
N LEU A 80 5.33 -10.84 17.36
CA LEU A 80 6.37 -11.61 16.68
C LEU A 80 7.82 -11.15 16.94
N LYS A 81 8.04 -10.23 17.91
CA LYS A 81 9.35 -9.69 18.35
C LYS A 81 10.58 -10.25 17.60
N GLU A 82 10.88 -9.72 16.41
CA GLU A 82 12.13 -9.90 15.61
C GLU A 82 12.06 -10.70 14.29
N ASP A 83 10.96 -11.38 13.93
CA ASP A 83 10.95 -12.25 12.73
C ASP A 83 10.23 -11.70 11.48
N CYS A 84 9.95 -10.40 11.42
CA CYS A 84 9.37 -9.78 10.22
C CYS A 84 10.45 -9.33 9.20
N VAL A 85 11.63 -9.96 9.19
CA VAL A 85 12.59 -9.88 8.08
C VAL A 85 12.55 -11.20 7.33
N GLU A 86 11.43 -11.49 6.66
CA GLU A 86 11.45 -12.55 5.65
C GLU A 86 12.26 -12.03 4.44
N LYS A 87 13.41 -12.67 4.21
CA LYS A 87 14.34 -12.48 3.09
C LYS A 87 13.74 -12.88 1.75
#